data_AF-A0A519YTS0-F1
#
_entry.id   AF-A0A519YTS0-F1
#
_cell.length_a   1.000
_cell.length_b   1.000
_cell.length_c   1.000
_cell.angle_alpha   90.00
_cell.angle_beta   90.00
_cell.angle_gamma   90.00
#
_symmetry.space_group_name_H-M   'P 1'
#
loop_
_entity.id
_entity.type
_entity.pdbx_description
1 polymer ?
#
loop_
_entity_poly.entity_id
_entity_poly.type
_entity_poly.pdbx_seq_one_letter_code
_entity_poly.pdbx_strand_id
1 'polypeptide(L)'
;MKTSIKNLIAASLTLVVLTSAAFTTKANDNNAITVLTAVKKVNKINVSGNVELILVQSSEESVKVYDNYYTKNALVQQKDGELRVSSYEKETLTVVLYVSNLTAITASDNAIVKTSGKFSALNLDVNLNDNAKAILNTNTISLNTNVKGNGDLTLTGSTLEYTALVNSTSKVSMNDFAAETSS
;
A
#
# COMPACT_ATOMS: atom_id res chain seq x y z
N MET A 1 76.07 -21.46 49.06
CA MET A 1 74.96 -20.56 48.65
C MET A 1 75.39 -19.87 47.37
N LYS A 2 74.55 -19.91 46.32
CA LYS A 2 74.81 -19.35 44.98
C LYS A 2 74.02 -18.05 44.85
N THR A 3 74.61 -16.99 44.30
CA THR A 3 73.83 -15.85 43.80
C THR A 3 74.33 -15.49 42.40
N SER A 4 73.54 -15.89 41.41
CA SER A 4 73.74 -15.60 40.00
C SER A 4 73.13 -14.25 39.65
N ILE A 5 73.91 -13.44 38.94
CA ILE A 5 73.45 -12.29 38.15
C ILE A 5 72.63 -12.84 36.97
N LYS A 6 71.53 -12.17 36.57
CA LYS A 6 71.27 -11.71 35.18
C LYS A 6 69.79 -11.45 34.83
N ASN A 7 69.62 -10.29 34.21
CA ASN A 7 68.73 -9.96 33.09
C ASN A 7 67.29 -9.47 33.38
N LEU A 8 67.20 -8.14 33.31
CA LEU A 8 66.05 -7.30 33.02
C LEU A 8 65.46 -7.66 31.64
N ILE A 9 64.22 -8.14 31.58
CA ILE A 9 63.44 -8.22 30.34
C ILE A 9 62.27 -7.25 30.51
N ALA A 10 62.46 -6.03 30.03
CA ALA A 10 61.37 -5.10 29.78
C ALA A 10 60.70 -5.51 28.47
N ALA A 11 59.60 -6.26 28.56
CA ALA A 11 58.78 -6.57 27.39
C ALA A 11 58.00 -5.32 26.98
N SER A 12 58.33 -4.78 25.80
CA SER A 12 57.60 -3.68 25.17
C SER A 12 56.25 -4.18 24.66
N LEU A 13 55.17 -3.61 25.19
CA LEU A 13 53.80 -3.90 24.75
C LEU A 13 53.54 -3.15 23.44
N THR A 14 53.54 -3.84 22.32
CA THR A 14 53.16 -3.28 21.02
C THR A 14 51.64 -3.11 20.95
N LEU A 15 51.18 -1.86 21.01
CA LEU A 15 49.78 -1.48 20.77
C LEU A 15 49.46 -1.62 19.26
N VAL A 16 48.71 -2.65 18.90
CA VAL A 16 48.09 -2.75 17.57
C VAL A 16 46.89 -1.82 17.55
N VAL A 17 46.99 -0.70 16.86
CA VAL A 17 45.86 0.19 16.58
C VAL A 17 45.05 -0.43 15.44
N LEU A 18 43.93 -1.08 15.77
CA LEU A 18 42.93 -1.45 14.76
C LEU A 18 42.20 -0.18 14.33
N THR A 19 42.58 0.40 13.19
CA THR A 19 41.78 1.40 12.51
C THR A 19 40.56 0.70 11.90
N SER A 20 39.48 0.60 12.67
CA SER A 20 38.17 0.22 12.11
C SER A 20 37.69 1.38 11.23
N ALA A 21 37.79 1.21 9.92
CA ALA A 21 37.06 2.06 9.00
C ALA A 21 35.57 1.72 9.20
N ALA A 22 34.88 2.54 9.99
CA ALA A 22 33.43 2.51 10.05
C ALA A 22 32.91 2.95 8.68
N PHE A 23 32.56 1.98 7.82
CA PHE A 23 31.73 2.27 6.67
C PHE A 23 30.37 2.70 7.20
N THR A 24 30.15 4.01 7.28
CA THR A 24 28.81 4.55 7.45
C THR A 24 28.08 4.28 6.15
N THR A 25 27.35 3.16 6.06
CA THR A 25 26.29 3.04 5.08
C THR A 25 25.32 4.17 5.38
N LYS A 26 25.31 5.20 4.54
CA LYS A 26 24.24 6.19 4.58
C LYS A 26 22.97 5.43 4.24
N ALA A 27 22.15 5.15 5.24
CA ALA A 27 20.77 4.77 5.00
C ALA A 27 20.18 5.86 4.13
N ASN A 28 19.76 5.48 2.93
CA ASN A 28 19.13 6.38 2.00
C ASN A 28 17.71 6.64 2.50
N ASP A 29 17.56 7.60 3.42
CA ASP A 29 16.28 8.06 3.97
C ASP A 29 15.49 8.85 2.89
N ASN A 30 15.23 8.20 1.76
CA ASN A 30 14.45 8.74 0.65
C ASN A 30 12.94 8.61 0.91
N ASN A 31 12.49 8.90 2.12
CA ASN A 31 11.06 8.98 2.44
C ASN A 31 10.47 10.31 1.95
N ALA A 32 10.60 10.58 0.64
CA ALA A 32 9.94 11.71 0.00
C ALA A 32 8.43 11.46 0.03
N ILE A 33 7.68 12.38 0.63
CA ILE A 33 6.21 12.34 0.65
C ILE A 33 5.71 13.52 -0.19
N THR A 34 4.99 13.21 -1.25
CA THR A 34 4.28 14.21 -2.05
C THR A 34 2.83 14.28 -1.59
N VAL A 35 2.39 15.43 -1.08
CA VAL A 35 1.00 15.64 -0.65
C VAL A 35 0.26 16.47 -1.68
N LEU A 36 -0.82 15.91 -2.24
CA LEU A 36 -1.70 16.59 -3.19
C LEU A 36 -2.98 17.01 -2.46
N THR A 37 -3.02 18.25 -2.00
CA THR A 37 -4.18 18.83 -1.28
C THR A 37 -5.24 19.44 -2.21
N ALA A 38 -4.91 19.64 -3.48
CA ALA A 38 -5.84 20.12 -4.51
C ALA A 38 -6.83 19.03 -4.97
N VAL A 39 -6.53 17.76 -4.67
CA VAL A 39 -7.40 16.63 -5.00
C VAL A 39 -8.57 16.62 -4.02
N LYS A 40 -9.75 17.00 -4.51
CA LYS A 40 -11.00 17.02 -3.74
C LYS A 40 -12.13 16.39 -4.55
N LYS A 41 -13.17 15.95 -3.85
CA LYS A 41 -14.39 15.34 -4.40
C LYS A 41 -14.10 14.09 -5.24
N VAL A 42 -13.14 13.27 -4.78
CA VAL A 42 -12.91 11.95 -5.38
C VAL A 42 -14.09 11.06 -5.02
N ASN A 43 -14.75 10.48 -6.02
CA ASN A 43 -15.82 9.50 -5.85
C ASN A 43 -15.55 8.20 -6.61
N LYS A 44 -14.57 8.20 -7.51
CA LYS A 44 -14.15 7.03 -8.28
C LYS A 44 -12.64 6.85 -8.20
N ILE A 45 -12.20 5.61 -8.23
CA ILE A 45 -10.79 5.26 -8.21
C ILE A 45 -10.51 4.33 -9.39
N ASN A 46 -9.39 4.59 -10.05
CA ASN A 46 -8.83 3.74 -11.07
C ASN A 46 -7.33 3.58 -10.81
N VAL A 47 -6.92 2.38 -10.41
CA VAL A 47 -5.54 2.08 -10.06
C VAL A 47 -5.00 0.93 -10.89
N SER A 48 -3.78 1.07 -11.44
CA SER A 48 -3.16 0.06 -12.28
C SER A 48 -1.65 -0.04 -12.07
N GLY A 49 -1.04 -1.13 -12.55
CA GLY A 49 0.37 -1.43 -12.40
C GLY A 49 0.79 -1.91 -11.01
N ASN A 50 1.98 -1.53 -10.56
CA ASN A 50 2.58 -1.87 -9.27
C ASN A 50 2.32 -0.76 -8.24
N VAL A 51 1.07 -0.65 -7.81
CA VAL A 51 0.60 0.37 -6.87
C VAL A 51 -0.05 -0.28 -5.67
N GLU A 52 0.24 0.22 -4.48
CA GLU A 52 -0.52 -0.06 -3.27
C GLU A 52 -1.30 1.19 -2.84
N LEU A 53 -2.63 1.13 -2.93
CA LEU A 53 -3.53 2.20 -2.52
C LEU A 53 -4.18 1.87 -1.18
N ILE A 54 -3.99 2.76 -0.21
CA ILE A 54 -4.58 2.68 1.13
C ILE A 54 -5.70 3.71 1.23
N LEU A 55 -6.92 3.23 1.46
CA LEU A 55 -8.12 4.05 1.61
C LEU A 55 -8.37 4.36 3.08
N VAL A 56 -8.49 5.64 3.41
CA VAL A 56 -8.85 6.12 4.75
C VAL A 56 -10.11 6.98 4.60
N GLN A 57 -11.19 6.60 5.29
CA GLN A 57 -12.39 7.43 5.27
C GLN A 57 -12.19 8.67 6.15
N SER A 58 -12.36 9.86 5.59
CA SER A 58 -12.08 11.15 6.26
C SER A 58 -12.91 12.27 5.68
N SER A 59 -13.34 13.24 6.51
CA SER A 59 -13.95 14.49 6.04
C SER A 59 -12.93 15.42 5.37
N GLU A 60 -11.66 15.33 5.79
CA GLU A 60 -10.55 16.06 5.19
C GLU A 60 -9.93 15.22 4.08
N GLU A 61 -10.24 15.55 2.84
CA GLU A 61 -9.79 14.81 1.67
C GLU A 61 -8.38 15.21 1.24
N SER A 62 -7.55 14.22 0.93
CA SER A 62 -6.18 14.44 0.44
C SER A 62 -5.60 13.17 -0.18
N VAL A 63 -4.60 13.33 -1.04
CA VAL A 63 -3.79 12.21 -1.53
C VAL A 63 -2.36 12.40 -1.06
N LYS A 64 -1.80 11.36 -0.41
CA LYS A 64 -0.39 11.31 -0.03
C LYS A 64 0.29 10.21 -0.82
N VAL A 65 1.32 10.57 -1.56
CA VAL A 65 2.14 9.63 -2.33
C VAL A 65 3.47 9.50 -1.59
N TYR A 66 3.80 8.30 -1.13
CA TYR A 66 5.04 8.00 -0.40
C TYR A 66 6.17 7.74 -1.38
N ASP A 67 6.37 8.71 -2.28
CA ASP A 67 7.43 8.72 -3.26
C ASP A 67 7.61 10.14 -3.84
N ASN A 68 8.78 10.41 -4.42
CA ASN A 68 8.95 11.49 -5.38
C ASN A 68 8.62 10.96 -6.80
N TYR A 69 7.33 10.70 -7.04
CA TYR A 69 6.89 10.01 -8.25
C TYR A 69 7.02 10.85 -9.54
N TYR A 70 7.18 12.17 -9.44
CA TYR A 70 7.33 13.06 -10.61
C TYR A 70 8.55 12.72 -11.48
N THR A 71 9.55 12.05 -10.91
CA THR A 71 10.76 11.63 -11.62
C THR A 71 10.72 10.17 -12.06
N LYS A 72 9.57 9.50 -11.93
CA LYS A 72 9.37 8.06 -12.18
C LYS A 72 8.29 7.84 -13.24
N ASN A 73 8.20 6.61 -13.77
CA ASN A 73 7.10 6.20 -14.65
C ASN A 73 5.82 5.93 -13.84
N ALA A 74 5.31 6.99 -13.21
CA ALA A 74 4.14 6.98 -12.34
C ALA A 74 3.23 8.19 -12.63
N LEU A 75 1.93 7.96 -12.53
CA LEU A 75 0.89 8.96 -12.73
C LEU A 75 -0.01 9.00 -11.50
N VAL A 76 -0.24 10.19 -10.96
CA VAL A 76 -1.26 10.45 -9.94
C VAL A 76 -2.03 11.69 -10.36
N GLN A 77 -3.25 11.49 -10.85
CA GLN A 77 -4.07 12.56 -11.39
C GLN A 77 -5.52 12.39 -10.94
N GLN A 78 -6.17 13.50 -10.58
CA GLN A 78 -7.62 13.54 -10.44
C GLN A 78 -8.23 14.26 -11.64
N LYS A 79 -9.30 13.68 -12.19
CA LYS A 79 -10.10 14.29 -13.26
C LYS A 79 -11.56 13.87 -13.10
N ASP A 80 -12.47 14.84 -13.15
CA ASP A 80 -13.92 14.60 -13.14
C ASP A 80 -14.41 13.71 -11.97
N GLY A 81 -13.78 13.83 -10.79
CA GLY A 81 -14.10 13.02 -9.61
C GLY A 81 -13.42 11.65 -9.55
N GLU A 82 -12.70 11.25 -10.60
CA GLU A 82 -11.93 10.01 -10.65
C GLU A 82 -10.46 10.27 -10.30
N LEU A 83 -9.95 9.59 -9.27
CA LEU A 83 -8.53 9.51 -9.00
C LEU A 83 -7.91 8.36 -9.82
N ARG A 84 -6.93 8.70 -10.65
CA ARG A 84 -6.18 7.78 -11.49
C ARG A 84 -4.76 7.67 -10.95
N VAL A 85 -4.37 6.44 -10.62
CA VAL A 85 -3.04 6.13 -10.09
C VAL A 85 -2.44 4.99 -10.90
N SER A 86 -1.27 5.18 -11.47
CA SER A 86 -0.54 4.09 -12.10
C SER A 86 0.95 4.20 -11.84
N SER A 87 1.62 3.06 -11.76
CA SER A 87 3.07 2.95 -11.70
C SER A 87 3.49 1.65 -12.36
N TYR A 88 4.48 1.70 -13.25
CA TYR A 88 5.05 0.50 -13.88
C TYR A 88 6.51 0.29 -13.50
N GLU A 89 6.92 0.92 -12.40
CA GLU A 89 8.24 0.73 -11.80
C GLU A 89 8.33 -0.61 -11.07
N LYS A 90 9.56 -1.09 -10.89
CA LYS A 90 9.85 -2.29 -10.10
C LYS A 90 9.44 -2.13 -8.63
N GLU A 91 9.65 -0.93 -8.07
CA GLU A 91 9.27 -0.62 -6.69
C GLU A 91 7.79 -0.22 -6.63
N THR A 92 7.08 -0.73 -5.63
CA THR A 92 5.65 -0.46 -5.45
C THR A 92 5.43 1.00 -5.06
N LEU A 93 4.56 1.69 -5.79
CA LEU A 93 4.14 3.05 -5.43
C LEU A 93 3.06 2.97 -4.34
N THR A 94 3.38 3.42 -3.12
CA THR A 94 2.40 3.50 -2.04
C THR A 94 1.68 4.85 -2.05
N VAL A 95 0.34 4.80 -2.12
CA VAL A 95 -0.54 5.97 -2.09
C VAL A 95 -1.54 5.81 -0.97
N VAL A 96 -1.74 6.87 -0.18
CA VAL A 96 -2.80 6.95 0.84
C VAL A 96 -3.81 7.99 0.38
N LEU A 97 -5.04 7.56 0.16
CA LEU A 97 -6.17 8.43 -0.17
C LEU A 97 -7.05 8.60 1.06
N TYR A 98 -7.18 9.85 1.49
CA TYR A 98 -8.19 10.28 2.44
C TYR A 98 -9.40 10.79 1.65
N VAL A 99 -10.55 10.17 1.82
CA VAL A 99 -11.75 10.50 1.04
C VAL A 99 -13.01 10.32 1.89
N SER A 100 -14.02 11.16 1.66
CA SER A 100 -15.26 11.12 2.44
C SER A 100 -16.20 10.00 1.99
N ASN A 101 -16.29 9.78 0.68
CA ASN A 101 -17.20 8.79 0.08
C ASN A 101 -16.66 8.29 -1.26
N LEU A 102 -17.02 7.08 -1.65
CA LEU A 102 -16.69 6.49 -2.95
C LEU A 102 -17.92 5.77 -3.50
N THR A 103 -18.06 5.83 -4.82
CA THR A 103 -19.06 5.06 -5.58
C THR A 103 -18.42 3.92 -6.35
N ALA A 104 -17.13 4.01 -6.70
CA ALA A 104 -16.46 2.95 -7.44
C ALA A 104 -14.95 2.85 -7.16
N ILE A 105 -14.46 1.61 -7.16
CA ILE A 105 -13.05 1.24 -7.12
C ILE A 105 -12.78 0.31 -8.31
N THR A 106 -11.83 0.69 -9.16
CA THR A 106 -11.32 -0.17 -10.24
C THR A 106 -9.84 -0.39 -10.02
N ALA A 107 -9.41 -1.65 -10.00
CA ALA A 107 -8.02 -2.05 -9.89
C ALA A 107 -7.66 -3.05 -11.00
N SER A 108 -6.48 -2.90 -11.60
CA SER A 108 -5.99 -3.74 -12.70
C SER A 108 -4.49 -4.06 -12.55
N ASP A 109 -3.96 -4.90 -13.44
CA ASP A 109 -2.57 -5.40 -13.41
C ASP A 109 -2.22 -6.11 -12.08
N ASN A 110 -1.32 -5.52 -11.27
CA ASN A 110 -0.88 -6.05 -9.98
C ASN A 110 -1.23 -5.10 -8.83
N ALA A 111 -2.18 -4.19 -9.05
CA ALA A 111 -2.52 -3.17 -8.06
C ALA A 111 -3.17 -3.78 -6.82
N ILE A 112 -2.87 -3.21 -5.66
CA ILE A 112 -3.44 -3.61 -4.37
C ILE A 112 -4.23 -2.42 -3.81
N VAL A 113 -5.50 -2.63 -3.48
CA VAL A 113 -6.34 -1.65 -2.77
C VAL A 113 -6.69 -2.19 -1.39
N LYS A 114 -6.44 -1.42 -0.33
CA LYS A 114 -6.82 -1.81 1.02
C LYS A 114 -7.45 -0.67 1.80
N THR A 115 -8.48 -0.96 2.58
CA THR A 115 -9.03 0.00 3.54
C THR A 115 -8.20 -0.01 4.84
N SER A 116 -7.96 1.18 5.40
CA SER A 116 -7.50 1.34 6.78
C SER A 116 -8.71 1.69 7.64
N GLY A 117 -9.12 0.74 8.48
CA GLY A 117 -10.37 0.83 9.22
C GLY A 117 -11.59 0.55 8.34
N LYS A 118 -12.77 0.90 8.86
CA LYS A 118 -14.06 0.70 8.21
C LYS A 118 -14.35 1.80 7.19
N PHE A 119 -14.81 1.43 6.00
CA PHE A 119 -15.24 2.36 4.97
C PHE A 119 -16.75 2.22 4.73
N SER A 120 -17.51 3.30 4.93
CA SER A 120 -18.98 3.28 4.79
C SER A 120 -19.40 4.02 3.53
N ALA A 121 -20.27 3.41 2.72
CA ALA A 121 -20.82 4.03 1.50
C ALA A 121 -22.28 3.61 1.30
N LEU A 122 -23.04 4.34 0.50
CA LEU A 122 -24.39 3.89 0.13
C LEU A 122 -24.27 2.75 -0.89
N ASN A 123 -23.65 3.03 -2.03
CA ASN A 123 -23.41 2.08 -3.10
C ASN A 123 -21.92 2.07 -3.42
N LEU A 124 -21.34 0.89 -3.56
CA LEU A 124 -19.94 0.73 -3.94
C LEU A 124 -19.80 -0.34 -5.02
N ASP A 125 -19.24 0.07 -6.16
CA ASP A 125 -18.86 -0.85 -7.22
C ASP A 125 -17.36 -1.17 -7.14
N VAL A 126 -16.99 -2.45 -7.11
CA VAL A 126 -15.61 -2.90 -7.05
C VAL A 126 -15.30 -3.77 -8.27
N ASN A 127 -14.38 -3.29 -9.11
CA ASN A 127 -13.95 -4.00 -10.31
C ASN A 127 -12.47 -4.37 -10.17
N LEU A 128 -12.16 -5.67 -10.14
CA LEU A 128 -10.79 -6.17 -10.14
C LEU A 128 -10.53 -6.88 -11.47
N ASN A 129 -9.42 -6.54 -12.11
CA ASN A 129 -8.96 -7.15 -13.36
C ASN A 129 -7.55 -7.72 -13.18
N ASP A 130 -7.16 -8.63 -14.08
CA ASP A 130 -5.82 -9.23 -14.14
C ASP A 130 -5.41 -9.91 -12.82
N ASN A 131 -4.38 -9.46 -12.13
CA ASN A 131 -3.93 -9.98 -10.83
C ASN A 131 -4.19 -8.98 -9.69
N ALA A 132 -5.11 -8.03 -9.89
CA ALA A 132 -5.40 -7.01 -8.89
C ALA A 132 -6.00 -7.61 -7.61
N LYS A 133 -5.64 -7.02 -6.48
CA LYS A 133 -6.08 -7.45 -5.15
C LYS A 133 -6.81 -6.34 -4.43
N ALA A 134 -7.90 -6.67 -3.75
CA ALA A 134 -8.55 -5.75 -2.83
C ALA A 134 -8.83 -6.40 -1.46
N ILE A 135 -8.55 -5.65 -0.40
CA ILE A 135 -8.85 -6.03 1.00
C ILE A 135 -9.70 -4.92 1.60
N LEU A 136 -11.01 -5.13 1.64
CA LEU A 136 -11.97 -4.08 1.97
C LEU A 136 -12.75 -4.44 3.23
N ASN A 137 -12.74 -3.53 4.21
CA ASN A 137 -13.63 -3.53 5.36
C ASN A 137 -14.71 -2.48 5.12
N THR A 138 -15.88 -2.91 4.66
CA THR A 138 -16.92 -2.02 4.14
C THR A 138 -18.26 -2.19 4.84
N ASN A 139 -18.95 -1.07 5.06
CA ASN A 139 -20.36 -1.04 5.46
C ASN A 139 -21.19 -0.34 4.38
N THR A 140 -22.00 -1.09 3.66
CA THR A 140 -22.75 -0.57 2.50
C THR A 140 -24.24 -0.85 2.55
N ILE A 141 -25.02 -0.11 1.77
CA ILE A 141 -26.37 -0.52 1.41
C ILE A 141 -26.30 -1.50 0.24
N SER A 142 -25.59 -1.13 -0.83
CA SER A 142 -25.35 -2.00 -1.99
C SER A 142 -23.86 -2.13 -2.28
N LEU A 143 -23.39 -3.36 -2.46
CA LEU A 143 -22.03 -3.68 -2.87
C LEU A 143 -22.08 -4.58 -4.11
N ASN A 144 -21.58 -4.04 -5.23
CA ASN A 144 -21.43 -4.80 -6.47
C ASN A 144 -19.95 -5.12 -6.68
N THR A 145 -19.64 -6.38 -6.93
CA THR A 145 -18.27 -6.81 -7.21
C THR A 145 -18.18 -7.50 -8.57
N ASN A 146 -17.12 -7.19 -9.30
CA ASN A 146 -16.79 -7.80 -10.57
C ASN A 146 -15.32 -8.19 -10.55
N VAL A 147 -15.04 -9.47 -10.32
CA VAL A 147 -13.69 -10.00 -10.15
C VAL A 147 -13.35 -10.86 -11.36
N LYS A 148 -12.40 -10.37 -12.16
CA LYS A 148 -11.94 -10.96 -13.42
C LYS A 148 -10.45 -11.30 -13.34
N GLY A 149 -10.01 -12.18 -14.24
CA GLY A 149 -8.62 -12.66 -14.27
C GLY A 149 -8.30 -13.53 -13.06
N ASN A 150 -7.13 -13.33 -12.48
CA ASN A 150 -6.68 -13.91 -11.21
C ASN A 150 -6.93 -12.95 -10.03
N GLY A 151 -7.94 -12.08 -10.12
CA GLY A 151 -8.24 -11.10 -9.08
C GLY A 151 -8.50 -11.75 -7.72
N ASP A 152 -8.08 -11.07 -6.65
CA ASP A 152 -8.20 -11.55 -5.27
C ASP A 152 -8.94 -10.51 -4.41
N LEU A 153 -10.18 -10.80 -4.06
CA LEU A 153 -11.02 -9.95 -3.24
C LEU A 153 -11.20 -10.55 -1.84
N THR A 154 -10.85 -9.78 -0.81
CA THR A 154 -11.17 -10.10 0.59
C THR A 154 -12.11 -9.03 1.14
N LEU A 155 -13.31 -9.45 1.58
CA LEU A 155 -14.30 -8.58 2.18
C LEU A 155 -14.46 -8.90 3.67
N THR A 156 -14.61 -7.83 4.46
CA THR A 156 -15.07 -7.86 5.86
C THR A 156 -16.10 -6.74 6.08
N GLY A 157 -16.89 -6.82 7.14
CA GLY A 157 -17.94 -5.84 7.43
C GLY A 157 -19.33 -6.31 7.02
N SER A 158 -20.17 -5.42 6.47
CA SER A 158 -21.56 -5.76 6.16
C SER A 158 -22.16 -5.00 4.98
N THR A 159 -23.08 -5.60 4.24
CA THR A 159 -23.95 -4.93 3.26
C THR A 159 -25.40 -5.37 3.40
N LEU A 160 -26.36 -4.56 2.93
CA LEU A 160 -27.75 -5.04 2.79
C LEU A 160 -27.88 -5.89 1.52
N GLU A 161 -27.41 -5.36 0.39
CA GLU A 161 -27.45 -6.02 -0.91
C GLU A 161 -26.02 -6.28 -1.39
N TYR A 162 -25.77 -7.52 -1.81
CA TYR A 162 -24.50 -7.94 -2.38
C TYR A 162 -24.71 -8.60 -3.74
N THR A 163 -24.12 -8.05 -4.79
CA THR A 163 -24.10 -8.70 -6.12
C THR A 163 -22.68 -9.01 -6.52
N ALA A 164 -22.43 -10.24 -6.96
CA ALA A 164 -21.09 -10.68 -7.34
C ALA A 164 -21.05 -11.30 -8.74
N LEU A 165 -20.16 -10.78 -9.59
CA LEU A 165 -19.73 -11.43 -10.82
C LEU A 165 -18.29 -11.87 -10.66
N VAL A 166 -18.05 -13.17 -10.62
CA VAL A 166 -16.73 -13.76 -10.38
C VAL A 166 -16.42 -14.73 -11.51
N ASN A 167 -15.27 -14.58 -12.17
CA ASN A 167 -14.83 -15.55 -13.16
C ASN A 167 -14.26 -16.83 -12.49
N SER A 168 -14.01 -17.88 -13.27
CA SER A 168 -13.56 -19.18 -12.75
C SER A 168 -12.17 -19.21 -12.09
N THR A 169 -11.34 -18.18 -12.30
CA THR A 169 -9.95 -18.12 -11.83
C THR A 169 -9.75 -17.12 -10.69
N SER A 170 -10.76 -16.31 -10.38
CA SER A 170 -10.72 -15.31 -9.33
C SER A 170 -10.96 -15.91 -7.95
N LYS A 171 -10.48 -15.22 -6.92
CA LYS A 171 -10.65 -15.59 -5.52
C LYS A 171 -11.49 -14.52 -4.81
N VAL A 172 -12.49 -14.96 -4.07
CA VAL A 172 -13.28 -14.08 -3.20
C VAL A 172 -13.41 -14.71 -1.82
N SER A 173 -12.97 -13.99 -0.79
CA SER A 173 -13.01 -14.41 0.62
C SER A 173 -13.94 -13.50 1.42
N MET A 174 -14.89 -14.09 2.15
CA MET A 174 -15.96 -13.38 2.88
C MET A 174 -16.14 -13.89 4.32
N ASN A 175 -15.12 -14.50 4.91
CA ASN A 175 -15.26 -15.21 6.20
C ASN A 175 -15.80 -14.32 7.34
N ASP A 176 -15.50 -13.01 7.30
CA ASP A 176 -15.96 -12.01 8.27
C ASP A 176 -16.84 -10.93 7.61
N PHE A 177 -17.58 -11.28 6.55
CA PHE A 177 -18.48 -10.39 5.82
C PHE A 177 -19.92 -10.89 5.89
N ALA A 178 -20.85 -9.99 6.20
CA ALA A 178 -22.28 -10.28 6.25
C ALA A 178 -23.03 -9.56 5.12
N ALA A 179 -23.89 -10.29 4.39
CA ALA A 179 -24.85 -9.71 3.46
C ALA A 179 -26.26 -10.12 3.87
N GLU A 180 -27.20 -9.17 3.93
CA GLU A 180 -28.61 -9.52 4.20
C GLU A 180 -29.24 -10.25 3.01
N THR A 181 -28.92 -9.78 1.80
CA THR A 181 -29.30 -10.41 0.54
C THR A 181 -28.09 -10.51 -0.38
N SER A 182 -27.97 -11.62 -1.11
CA SER A 182 -26.88 -11.83 -2.05
C SER A 182 -27.35 -12.52 -3.33
N SER A 183 -26.72 -12.15 -4.46
CA SER A 183 -26.99 -12.68 -5.79
C SER A 183 -25.73 -12.86 -6.62
#